data_AF-A0A661HCI0-F1
#
_entry.id   AF-A0A661HCI0-F1
#
_cell.length_a   1.000
_cell.length_b   1.000
_cell.length_c   1.000
_cell.angle_alpha   90.00
_cell.angle_beta   90.00
_cell.angle_gamma   90.00
#
_symmetry.space_group_name_H-M   'P 1'
#
loop_
_entity.id
_entity.type
_entity.pdbx_description
1 polymer ?
#
loop_
_entity_poly.entity_id
_entity_poly.type
_entity_poly.pdbx_seq_one_letter_code
_entity_poly.pdbx_strand_id
1 'polypeptide(L)' 'MTNLNYKIHPGSGPVMLLVHGFLSSSSQWSLNLSALGQVCTPVTVELYGHGHSPSPLQAGAYSPENYLA' A
#
# COMPACT_ATOMS: atom_id res chain seq x y z
N MET A 1 16.12 1.90 -4.95
CA MET A 1 14.81 1.59 -5.54
C MET A 1 13.95 0.92 -4.49
N THR A 2 12.86 1.57 -4.12
CA THR A 2 11.92 1.08 -3.12
C THR A 2 11.10 -0.06 -3.73
N ASN A 3 11.30 -1.29 -3.24
CA ASN A 3 10.56 -2.48 -3.72
C ASN A 3 9.40 -2.78 -2.77
N LEU A 4 8.31 -2.01 -2.86
CA LEU A 4 7.10 -2.27 -2.06
C LEU A 4 6.20 -3.28 -2.74
N ASN A 5 5.62 -4.17 -1.94
CA ASN A 5 4.52 -5.00 -2.40
C ASN A 5 3.26 -4.14 -2.55
N TYR A 6 2.60 -4.25 -3.70
CA TYR A 6 1.31 -3.64 -3.93
C TYR A 6 0.42 -4.58 -4.75
N LYS A 7 -0.88 -4.34 -4.69
CA LYS A 7 -1.89 -5.07 -5.45
C LYS A 7 -2.85 -4.09 -6.09
N ILE A 8 -3.04 -4.23 -7.40
CA ILE A 8 -4.09 -3.57 -8.16
C ILE A 8 -5.34 -4.45 -8.04
N HIS A 9 -6.47 -3.85 -7.68
CA HIS A 9 -7.76 -4.53 -7.55
C HIS A 9 -8.69 -4.16 -8.71
N PRO A 10 -9.72 -4.98 -8.99
CA PRO A 10 -10.73 -4.64 -9.99
C PRO A 10 -11.37 -3.27 -9.70
N GLY A 11 -11.49 -2.45 -10.73
CA GLY A 11 -12.12 -1.14 -10.66
C GLY A 11 -12.05 -0.40 -12.00
N SER A 12 -12.77 0.71 -12.09
CA SER A 12 -12.80 1.57 -13.27
C SER A 12 -12.62 3.03 -12.86
N GLY A 13 -11.90 3.80 -13.68
CA GLY A 13 -11.62 5.21 -13.40
C GLY A 13 -10.25 5.45 -12.75
N PRO A 14 -10.06 6.60 -12.07
CA PRO A 14 -8.75 7.04 -11.60
C PRO A 14 -8.13 6.05 -10.62
N VAL A 15 -6.79 6.01 -10.58
CA VAL A 15 -6.06 5.19 -9.62
C VAL A 15 -6.18 5.80 -8.22
N MET A 16 -6.54 4.98 -7.23
CA MET A 16 -6.54 5.36 -5.82
C MET A 16 -5.53 4.50 -5.04
N LEU A 17 -4.43 5.10 -4.61
CA LEU A 17 -3.46 4.44 -3.73
C LEU A 17 -3.97 4.45 -2.28
N LEU A 18 -4.08 3.27 -1.69
CA LEU A 18 -4.56 3.04 -0.33
C LEU A 18 -3.37 2.68 0.57
N VAL A 19 -2.96 3.62 1.42
CA VAL A 19 -1.83 3.49 2.35
C VAL A 19 -2.32 3.16 3.76
N HIS A 20 -1.80 2.10 4.37
CA HIS A 20 -2.19 1.69 5.73
C HIS A 20 -1.37 2.35 6.83
N GLY A 21 -1.85 2.20 8.07
CA GLY A 21 -1.17 2.68 9.28
C GLY A 21 -0.31 1.61 9.97
N PHE A 22 0.25 1.98 11.13
CA PHE A 22 1.06 1.10 11.97
C PHE A 22 0.25 -0.07 12.56
N LEU A 23 0.86 -1.26 12.69
CA LEU A 23 0.22 -2.50 13.16
C LEU A 23 -1.02 -2.92 12.33
N SER A 24 -1.02 -2.56 11.05
CA SER A 24 -2.06 -2.91 10.08
C SER A 24 -1.45 -3.60 8.86
N SER A 25 -2.21 -3.76 7.79
CA SER A 25 -1.75 -4.23 6.48
C SER A 25 -2.68 -3.76 5.37
N SER A 26 -2.36 -4.08 4.12
CA SER A 26 -3.27 -3.87 2.97
C SER A 26 -4.64 -4.51 3.18
N SER A 27 -4.75 -5.54 4.02
CA SER A 27 -5.99 -6.27 4.29
C SER A 27 -7.06 -5.41 4.98
N GLN A 28 -6.68 -4.30 5.63
CA GLN A 28 -7.65 -3.40 6.29
C GLN A 28 -8.70 -2.85 5.31
N TRP A 29 -8.37 -2.79 4.02
CA TRP A 29 -9.24 -2.25 2.98
C TRP A 29 -10.20 -3.27 2.36
N SER A 30 -10.13 -4.54 2.75
CA SER A 30 -10.83 -5.64 2.05
C SER A 30 -12.33 -5.39 1.89
N LEU A 31 -12.97 -4.78 2.90
CA LEU A 31 -14.40 -4.46 2.88
C LEU A 31 -14.74 -3.23 2.02
N ASN A 32 -13.77 -2.37 1.73
CA ASN A 32 -13.96 -1.16 0.92
C ASN A 32 -13.80 -1.42 -0.58
N LEU A 33 -13.01 -2.43 -0.96
CA LEU A 33 -12.57 -2.63 -2.35
C LEU A 33 -13.71 -2.71 -3.35
N SER A 34 -14.79 -3.45 -3.02
CA SER A 34 -15.92 -3.60 -3.93
C SER A 34 -16.65 -2.27 -4.18
N ALA A 35 -16.78 -1.42 -3.16
CA ALA A 35 -17.46 -0.13 -3.29
C ALA A 35 -16.57 0.89 -4.01
N LEU A 36 -15.29 0.95 -3.64
CA LEU A 36 -14.32 1.82 -4.29
C LEU A 36 -14.12 1.48 -5.76
N GLY A 37 -14.13 0.19 -6.11
CA GLY A 37 -14.02 -0.29 -7.49
C GLY A 37 -15.11 0.23 -8.44
N GLN A 38 -16.23 0.72 -7.91
CA GLN A 38 -17.30 1.34 -8.72
C GLN A 38 -16.92 2.73 -9.26
N VAL A 39 -15.95 3.42 -8.64
CA VAL A 39 -15.61 4.83 -8.95
C VAL A 39 -14.13 5.06 -9.20
N CYS A 40 -13.27 4.09 -8.88
CA CYS A 40 -11.83 4.17 -9.06
C CYS A 40 -11.22 2.79 -9.35
N THR A 41 -9.92 2.74 -9.67
CA THR A 41 -9.08 1.53 -9.67
C THR A 41 -8.29 1.49 -8.35
N PRO A 42 -8.69 0.68 -7.35
CA PRO A 42 -8.02 0.67 -6.06
C PRO A 42 -6.67 -0.03 -6.13
N VAL A 43 -5.64 0.56 -5.51
CA VAL A 43 -4.31 -0.04 -5.37
C VAL A 43 -3.94 -0.04 -3.90
N THR A 44 -3.75 -1.22 -3.32
CA THR A 44 -3.27 -1.35 -1.93
C THR A 44 -1.78 -1.57 -1.91
N VAL A 45 -1.06 -0.92 -0.99
CA VAL A 45 0.39 -1.09 -0.80
C VAL A 45 0.68 -1.61 0.60
N GLU A 46 1.75 -2.38 0.76
CA GLU A 46 2.35 -2.71 2.06
C GLU A 46 3.59 -1.83 2.28
N LEU A 47 3.66 -1.12 3.41
CA LEU A 47 4.84 -0.34 3.77
C LEU A 47 5.98 -1.25 4.28
N TYR A 48 7.18 -0.69 4.47
CA TYR A 48 8.29 -1.49 5.00
C TYR A 48 7.94 -2.09 6.37
N GLY A 49 8.41 -3.31 6.59
CA GLY A 49 8.11 -4.08 7.81
C GLY A 49 6.70 -4.67 7.86
N HIS A 50 5.87 -4.51 6.82
CA HIS A 50 4.50 -5.01 6.77
C HIS A 50 4.27 -5.93 5.57
N GLY A 51 3.38 -6.91 5.76
CA GLY A 51 2.96 -7.85 4.72
C GLY A 51 4.13 -8.52 4.00
N HIS A 52 4.14 -8.37 2.67
CA HIS A 52 5.18 -8.94 1.80
C HIS A 52 6.21 -7.89 1.34
N SER A 53 6.18 -6.70 1.91
CA SER A 53 7.22 -5.70 1.67
C SER A 53 8.49 -6.02 2.46
N PRO A 54 9.67 -5.57 1.99
CA PRO A 54 10.91 -5.72 2.74
C PRO A 54 10.82 -5.16 4.15
N SER A 55 11.59 -5.75 5.07
CA SER A 55 11.79 -5.23 6.42
C SER A 55 13.27 -4.86 6.59
N PRO A 56 13.69 -3.65 6.16
CA PRO A 56 15.07 -3.23 6.29
C PRO A 56 15.50 -3.15 7.76
N LEU A 57 16.77 -3.49 8.03
CA LEU A 57 17.34 -3.41 9.37
C LEU A 57 17.75 -1.99 9.77
N GLN A 58 18.04 -1.12 8.79
CA GLN A 58 18.43 0.25 9.09
C GLN A 58 17.20 1.06 9.50
N ALA A 59 17.20 1.62 10.71
CA ALA A 59 16.11 2.47 11.21
C ALA A 59 15.81 3.65 10.27
N GLY A 60 16.85 4.22 9.65
CA GLY A 60 16.69 5.31 8.68
C GLY A 60 15.81 4.96 7.49
N ALA A 61 15.73 3.68 7.09
CA ALA A 61 14.94 3.24 5.94
C ALA A 61 13.42 3.50 6.08
N TYR A 62 12.94 3.69 7.31
CA TYR A 62 11.53 3.97 7.60
C TYR A 62 11.20 5.47 7.60
N SER A 63 12.15 6.35 7.27
CA SER A 63 11.89 7.78 7.15
C SER A 63 11.06 8.10 5.89
N PRO A 64 10.22 9.15 5.90
CA PRO A 64 9.42 9.53 4.73
C PRO A 64 10.25 9.73 3.45
N GLU A 65 11.46 10.28 3.56
CA GLU A 65 12.34 10.59 2.45
C GLU A 65 12.74 9.32 1.67
N ASN A 66 12.87 8.19 2.35
CA ASN A 66 13.21 6.91 1.73
C ASN A 66 12.05 6.30 0.91
N TYR A 67 10.84 6.84 1.03
CA TYR A 67 9.71 6.48 0.18
C TYR A 67 9.58 7.34 -1.10
N LEU A 68 10.35 8.42 -1.20
CA LEU A 68 10.25 9.40 -2.30
C LEU A 68 11.31 9.22 -3.40
N ALA A 69 12.24 8.27 -3.22
CA ALA A 69 13.42 8.07 -4.04
C ALA A 69 13.25 7.06 -5.19
#